data_AF-A0A8H6IPT9-F1
#
_entry.id   AF-A0A8H6IPT9-F1
#
_cell.length_a   1.000
_cell.length_b   1.000
_cell.length_c   1.000
_cell.angle_alpha   90.00
_cell.angle_beta   90.00
_cell.angle_gamma   90.00
#
_symmetry.space_group_name_H-M   'P 1'
#
loop_
_entity.id
_entity.type
_entity.pdbx_description
1 polymer ?
#
loop_
_entity_poly.entity_id
_entity_poly.type
_entity_poly.pdbx_seq_one_letter_code
_entity_poly.pdbx_strand_id
1 'polypeptide(L)'
;MSLSTASNWIWNFFIGFFSPFITKAIDFRYGYLFAGCNLVAAAMVYFFVIEGQGRTLEEIDTMYLEHVTPWKSTQWVPPSAEQMAKIRRQAGTELDASASDTAVNGEKNETLRPKDTQNGASHQERV
;
A
#
# COMPACT_ATOMS: atom_id res chain seq x y z
N MET A 1 0.89 -3.12 0.75
CA MET A 1 0.05 -4.34 0.91
C MET A 1 -0.37 -4.57 2.37
N SER A 2 0.55 -4.57 3.35
CA SER A 2 0.26 -4.87 4.77
C SER A 2 -0.88 -4.07 5.40
N LEU A 3 -0.93 -2.75 5.17
CA LEU A 3 -1.98 -1.89 5.73
C LEU A 3 -3.38 -2.22 5.19
N SER A 4 -3.50 -2.53 3.90
CA SER A 4 -4.77 -2.92 3.27
C SER A 4 -5.28 -4.23 3.86
N THR A 5 -4.40 -5.24 3.96
CA THR A 5 -4.74 -6.52 4.58
C THR A 5 -5.17 -6.36 6.03
N ALA A 6 -4.38 -5.63 6.84
CA ALA A 6 -4.71 -5.39 8.24
C ALA A 6 -6.06 -4.66 8.40
N SER A 7 -6.29 -3.61 7.61
CA SER A 7 -7.54 -2.83 7.64
C SER A 7 -8.75 -3.70 7.29
N ASN A 8 -8.62 -4.57 6.28
CA ASN A 8 -9.69 -5.50 5.92
C ASN A 8 -10.03 -6.46 7.08
N TRP A 9 -9.01 -7.03 7.73
CA TRP A 9 -9.24 -7.94 8.86
C TRP A 9 -9.84 -7.22 10.08
N ILE A 10 -9.37 -6.01 10.39
CA ILE A 10 -9.90 -5.20 11.49
C ILE A 10 -11.37 -4.87 11.25
N TRP A 11 -11.74 -4.48 10.03
CA TRP A 11 -13.12 -4.12 9.70
C TRP A 11 -14.05 -5.34 9.75
N ASN A 12 -13.60 -6.50 9.26
CA ASN A 12 -14.35 -7.75 9.40
C ASN A 12 -14.58 -8.13 10.87
N PHE A 13 -13.58 -7.95 11.73
CA PHE A 13 -13.73 -8.16 13.18
C PHE A 13 -14.76 -7.21 13.80
N PHE A 14 -14.72 -5.91 13.48
CA PHE A 14 -15.69 -4.95 14.00
C PHE A 14 -17.12 -5.25 13.55
N ILE A 15 -17.33 -5.60 12.29
CA ILE A 15 -18.65 -6.00 11.82
C ILE A 15 -19.14 -7.21 12.61
N GLY A 16 -18.32 -8.26 12.75
CA GLY A 16 -18.71 -9.47 13.49
C GLY A 16 -18.98 -9.22 14.97
N PHE A 17 -18.14 -8.42 15.63
CA PHE A 17 -18.26 -8.12 17.05
C PHE A 17 -19.43 -7.20 17.37
N PHE A 18 -19.62 -6.11 16.61
CA PHE A 18 -20.64 -5.11 16.92
C PHE A 18 -22.04 -5.48 16.39
N SER A 19 -22.14 -6.25 15.29
CA SER A 19 -23.42 -6.65 14.72
C SER A 19 -24.43 -7.20 15.75
N PRO A 20 -24.11 -8.17 16.62
CA PRO A 20 -25.07 -8.72 17.58
C PRO A 20 -25.51 -7.70 18.65
N PHE A 21 -24.65 -6.77 19.05
CA PHE A 21 -25.02 -5.72 20.00
C PHE A 21 -25.97 -4.70 19.37
N ILE A 22 -25.70 -4.34 18.12
CA ILE A 22 -26.49 -3.34 17.40
C ILE A 22 -27.85 -3.93 17.04
N THR A 23 -27.91 -5.13 16.45
CA THR A 23 -29.17 -5.77 16.05
C THR A 23 -30.11 -6.00 17.23
N LYS A 24 -29.57 -6.32 18.42
CA LYS A 24 -30.37 -6.42 19.65
C LYS A 24 -31.02 -5.09 20.08
N ALA A 25 -30.41 -3.96 19.73
CA ALA A 25 -30.89 -2.64 20.13
C ALA A 25 -31.82 -1.98 19.09
N ILE A 26 -31.63 -2.26 17.79
CA ILE A 26 -32.30 -1.52 16.71
C ILE A 26 -33.04 -2.42 15.71
N ASP A 27 -33.00 -3.75 15.89
CA ASP A 27 -33.68 -4.76 15.06
C ASP A 27 -33.48 -4.50 13.54
N PHE A 28 -34.58 -4.36 12.81
CA PHE A 28 -34.60 -4.14 11.36
C PHE A 28 -33.95 -2.82 10.93
N ARG A 29 -33.84 -1.82 11.81
CA ARG A 29 -33.25 -0.52 11.48
C ARG A 29 -31.74 -0.59 11.23
N TYR A 30 -31.11 -1.71 11.59
CA TYR A 30 -29.71 -1.98 11.27
C TYR A 30 -29.41 -1.93 9.76
N GLY A 31 -30.38 -2.27 8.92
CA GLY A 31 -30.25 -2.12 7.46
C GLY A 31 -29.98 -0.69 7.02
N TYR A 32 -30.56 0.31 7.70
CA TYR A 32 -30.33 1.73 7.37
C TYR A 32 -28.91 2.19 7.70
N LEU A 33 -28.25 1.56 8.68
CA LEU A 33 -26.84 1.84 8.97
C LEU A 33 -25.96 1.39 7.80
N PHE A 34 -26.19 0.19 7.27
CA PHE A 34 -25.48 -0.28 6.08
C PHE A 34 -25.78 0.58 4.85
N ALA A 35 -27.03 0.98 4.65
CA ALA A 35 -27.39 1.88 3.56
C ALA A 35 -26.66 3.24 3.68
N GLY A 36 -26.61 3.81 4.89
CA GLY A 36 -25.86 5.03 5.17
C GLY A 36 -24.35 4.88 4.90
N CYS A 37 -23.74 3.80 5.39
CA CYS A 37 -22.32 3.51 5.12
C CYS A 37 -22.04 3.36 3.62
N ASN A 38 -22.92 2.70 2.87
CA ASN A 38 -22.78 2.57 1.41
C ASN A 38 -22.89 3.91 0.68
N LEU A 39 -23.81 4.80 1.11
CA LEU A 39 -23.92 6.14 0.53
C LEU A 39 -22.69 7.01 0.83
N VAL A 40 -22.17 6.95 2.05
CA VAL A 40 -20.92 7.65 2.41
C VAL A 40 -19.75 7.09 1.62
N ALA A 41 -19.66 5.77 1.47
CA ALA A 41 -18.62 5.14 0.64
C ALA A 41 -18.73 5.56 -0.83
N ALA A 42 -19.95 5.59 -1.40
CA ALA A 42 -20.18 6.05 -2.76
C ALA A 42 -19.76 7.51 -2.95
N ALA A 43 -20.11 8.40 -2.01
CA ALA A 43 -19.66 9.79 -2.04
C ALA A 43 -18.13 9.89 -1.94
N MET A 44 -17.50 9.14 -1.04
CA MET A 44 -16.05 9.15 -0.89
C MET A 44 -15.33 8.67 -2.17
N VAL A 45 -15.81 7.59 -2.79
CA VAL A 45 -15.27 7.10 -4.06
C VAL A 45 -15.43 8.15 -5.16
N TYR A 46 -16.62 8.77 -5.28
CA TYR A 46 -16.88 9.79 -6.29
C TYR A 46 -15.96 11.01 -6.17
N PHE A 47 -15.68 11.47 -4.95
CA PHE A 47 -14.89 12.69 -4.73
C PHE A 47 -13.38 12.47 -4.66
N PHE A 48 -12.91 11.28 -4.27
CA PHE A 48 -11.50 11.07 -3.93
C PHE A 48 -10.81 9.97 -4.75
N VAL A 49 -11.53 9.10 -5.45
CA VAL A 49 -10.92 7.96 -6.16
C VAL A 49 -10.81 8.24 -7.65
N ILE A 50 -9.58 8.31 -8.13
CA ILE A 50 -9.23 8.42 -9.55
C ILE A 50 -9.40 7.06 -10.26
N GLU A 51 -9.87 7.11 -11.52
CA GLU A 51 -9.99 5.93 -12.38
C GLU A 51 -8.61 5.33 -12.71
N GLY A 52 -8.40 4.07 -12.33
CA GLY A 52 -7.12 3.36 -12.51
C GLY A 52 -7.18 2.19 -13.50
N GLN A 53 -8.35 1.82 -14.05
CA GLN A 53 -8.43 0.69 -14.97
C GLN A 53 -7.70 0.99 -16.29
N GLY A 54 -6.86 0.05 -16.73
CA GLY A 54 -6.10 0.17 -17.98
C GLY A 54 -4.97 1.21 -17.94
N ARG A 55 -4.56 1.65 -16.74
CA ARG A 55 -3.45 2.60 -16.53
C ARG A 55 -2.25 1.96 -15.85
N THR A 56 -1.06 2.42 -16.19
CA THR A 56 0.17 2.01 -15.48
C THR A 56 0.27 2.75 -14.14
N LEU A 57 1.07 2.21 -13.21
CA LEU A 57 1.37 2.90 -11.94
C LEU A 57 1.96 4.31 -12.18
N GLU A 58 2.65 4.48 -13.31
CA GLU A 58 3.32 5.73 -13.64
C GLU A 58 2.35 6.80 -14.14
N GLU A 59 1.36 6.38 -14.90
CA GLU A 59 0.26 7.23 -15.35
C GLU A 59 -0.61 7.68 -14.16
N ILE A 60 -0.90 6.77 -13.23
CA ILE A 60 -1.69 7.08 -12.03
C ILE A 60 -0.96 8.10 -11.15
N ASP A 61 0.33 7.90 -10.90
CA ASP A 61 1.14 8.84 -10.11
C ASP A 61 1.26 10.21 -10.80
N THR A 62 1.43 10.24 -12.13
CA THR A 62 1.43 11.50 -12.89
C THR A 62 0.07 12.21 -12.76
N MET A 63 -1.03 11.47 -12.77
CA MET A 63 -2.37 12.03 -12.61
C MET A 63 -2.58 12.67 -11.23
N TYR A 64 -1.99 12.10 -10.17
CA TYR A 64 -1.98 12.71 -8.84
C TYR A 64 -1.09 13.97 -8.80
N LEU A 65 0.07 13.97 -9.47
CA LEU A 65 0.95 15.14 -9.56
C LEU A 65 0.31 16.30 -10.35
N GLU A 66 -0.44 15.99 -11.39
CA GLU A 66 -1.19 16.97 -12.20
C GLU A 66 -2.48 17.46 -11.53
N HIS A 67 -2.80 16.97 -10.32
CA HIS A 67 -3.98 17.35 -9.54
C HIS A 67 -5.29 17.17 -10.33
N VAL A 68 -5.40 16.10 -11.12
CA VAL A 68 -6.60 15.81 -11.90
C VAL A 68 -7.75 15.46 -10.96
N THR A 69 -8.88 16.14 -11.13
CA THR A 69 -10.08 15.86 -10.33
C THR A 69 -10.61 14.45 -10.64
N PRO A 70 -10.99 13.65 -9.63
CA PRO A 70 -11.45 12.27 -9.80
C PRO A 70 -12.58 12.07 -10.83
N TRP A 71 -13.59 12.95 -10.85
CA TRP A 71 -14.70 12.86 -11.82
C TRP A 71 -14.34 13.28 -13.26
N LYS A 72 -13.10 13.73 -13.53
CA LYS A 72 -12.59 14.01 -14.88
C LYS A 72 -11.48 13.05 -15.32
N SER A 73 -11.07 12.11 -14.47
CA SER A 73 -9.94 11.21 -14.75
C SER A 73 -10.15 10.33 -15.99
N THR A 74 -11.39 10.00 -16.35
CA THR A 74 -11.71 9.20 -17.54
C THR A 74 -11.31 9.87 -18.85
N GLN A 75 -11.35 11.21 -18.90
CA GLN A 75 -11.02 11.99 -20.11
C GLN A 75 -9.54 12.36 -20.17
N TRP A 76 -8.76 12.03 -19.14
CA TRP A 76 -7.34 12.34 -19.10
C TRP A 76 -6.58 11.47 -20.10
N VAL A 77 -5.74 12.12 -20.91
CA VAL A 77 -4.90 11.49 -21.92
C VAL A 77 -3.46 11.47 -21.40
N PRO A 78 -2.81 10.29 -21.36
CA PRO A 78 -1.46 10.19 -20.85
C PRO A 78 -0.48 10.98 -21.73
N PRO A 79 0.36 11.86 -21.15
CA PRO A 79 1.44 12.51 -21.86
C PRO A 79 2.55 11.50 -22.19
N SER A 80 3.50 11.89 -23.06
CA SER A 80 4.63 11.01 -23.42
C SER A 80 5.44 10.61 -22.18
N ALA A 81 6.02 9.40 -22.19
CA ALA A 81 6.85 8.89 -21.09
C ALA A 81 8.00 9.86 -20.71
N GLU A 82 8.58 10.56 -21.69
CA GLU A 82 9.62 11.58 -21.42
C GLU A 82 9.08 12.79 -20.65
N GLN A 83 7.81 13.15 -20.87
CA GLN A 83 7.16 14.26 -20.17
C GLN A 83 6.79 13.86 -18.74
N MET A 84 6.27 12.64 -18.55
CA MET A 84 5.97 12.09 -17.21
C MET A 84 7.23 12.02 -16.34
N ALA A 85 8.37 11.61 -16.93
CA ALA A 85 9.66 11.61 -16.23
C ALA A 85 10.10 13.01 -15.80
N LYS A 86 9.88 14.04 -16.64
CA LYS A 86 10.17 15.44 -16.28
C LYS A 86 9.27 15.96 -15.17
N ILE A 87 7.97 15.63 -15.19
CA ILE A 87 6.99 16.05 -14.18
C ILE A 87 7.39 15.49 -12.80
N ARG A 88 7.76 14.21 -12.75
CA ARG A 88 8.26 13.56 -11.53
C ARG A 88 9.58 14.17 -11.03
N ARG A 89 10.49 14.45 -11.95
CA ARG A 89 11.77 15.13 -11.65
C ARG A 89 11.56 16.51 -11.03
N GLN A 90 10.60 17.26 -11.55
CA GLN A 90 10.23 18.58 -11.03
C GLN A 90 9.51 18.51 -9.68
N ALA A 91 8.72 17.45 -9.46
CA ALA A 91 8.02 17.20 -8.21
C ALA A 91 8.92 16.68 -7.08
N GLY A 92 10.18 16.32 -7.36
CA GLY A 92 11.13 15.83 -6.37
C GLY A 92 10.75 14.46 -5.76
N THR A 93 9.87 13.71 -6.42
CA THR A 93 9.43 12.36 -5.99
C THR A 93 10.44 11.26 -6.34
N GLU A 94 11.57 11.62 -6.94
CA GLU A 94 12.76 10.77 -7.09
C GLU A 94 13.55 10.71 -5.77
N LEU A 95 12.90 10.26 -4.70
CA LEU A 95 13.53 9.96 -3.42
C LEU A 95 13.30 8.48 -3.08
N ASP A 96 14.36 7.70 -3.24
CA ASP A 96 14.68 6.49 -2.48
C ASP A 96 13.71 5.30 -2.50
N ALA A 97 13.37 4.78 -3.68
CA ALA A 97 13.07 3.34 -3.80
C ALA A 97 14.29 2.46 -3.41
N SER A 98 15.50 3.04 -3.41
CA SER A 98 16.75 2.35 -3.06
C SER A 98 16.91 2.09 -1.54
N ALA A 99 16.21 2.83 -0.67
CA ALA A 99 16.34 2.63 0.78
C ALA A 99 15.63 1.34 1.25
N SER A 100 14.49 0.99 0.64
CA SER A 100 13.79 -0.27 0.93
C SER A 100 14.53 -1.49 0.36
N ASP A 101 15.10 -1.40 -0.84
CA ASP A 101 15.84 -2.52 -1.44
C ASP A 101 17.20 -2.77 -0.77
N THR A 102 17.87 -1.74 -0.26
CA THR A 102 19.15 -1.91 0.45
C THR A 102 18.99 -2.64 1.78
N ALA A 103 17.90 -2.37 2.53
CA ALA A 103 17.63 -3.07 3.79
C ALA A 103 17.29 -4.56 3.57
N VAL A 104 16.49 -4.86 2.54
CA VAL A 104 16.09 -6.24 2.20
C VAL A 104 17.25 -7.05 1.59
N ASN A 105 18.16 -6.40 0.84
CA ASN A 105 19.33 -7.08 0.28
C ASN A 105 20.48 -7.22 1.30
N GLY A 106 20.55 -6.32 2.29
CA GLY A 106 21.47 -6.42 3.43
C GLY A 106 21.23 -7.68 4.28
N GLU A 107 19.97 -7.96 4.65
CA GLU A 107 19.61 -9.16 5.42
C GLU A 107 19.91 -10.47 4.65
N LYS A 108 19.70 -10.49 3.33
CA LYS A 108 19.99 -11.66 2.49
C LYS A 108 21.49 -11.93 2.36
N ASN A 109 22.32 -10.88 2.31
CA ASN A 109 23.77 -11.04 2.17
C ASN A 109 24.44 -11.50 3.49
N GLU A 110 23.85 -11.15 4.63
CA GLU A 110 24.36 -11.56 5.95
C GLU A 110 24.03 -13.03 6.29
N THR A 111 22.88 -13.53 5.82
CA THR A 111 22.50 -14.95 5.98
C THR A 111 23.21 -15.90 5.01
N LEU A 112 23.75 -15.40 3.89
CA LEU A 112 24.42 -16.21 2.87
C LEU A 112 25.94 -16.32 3.02
N ARG A 113 26.56 -15.72 4.04
CA ARG A 113 27.98 -15.95 4.33
C ARG A 113 28.19 -17.40 4.79
N PRO A 114 28.85 -18.27 4.01
CA PRO A 114 29.19 -19.60 4.50
C PRO A 114 30.12 -19.46 5.70
N LYS A 115 29.87 -20.24 6.76
CA LYS A 115 30.82 -20.43 7.86
C LYS A 115 32.01 -21.22 7.31
N ASP A 116 32.95 -20.51 6.69
CA ASP A 116 34.22 -21.09 6.25
C ASP A 116 35.03 -21.50 7.47
N THR A 117 35.00 -22.81 7.73
CA THR A 117 36.10 -23.67 8.17
C THR A 117 37.38 -22.94 8.57
N GLN A 118 37.52 -22.58 9.85
CA GLN A 118 38.82 -22.52 10.50
C GLN A 118 39.05 -23.84 11.23
N ASN A 119 39.79 -24.73 10.56
CA ASN A 119 40.49 -25.83 11.21
C ASN A 119 42.00 -25.50 11.14
N GLY A 120 42.70 -25.55 12.27
CA GLY A 120 44.17 -25.52 12.28
C GLY A 120 44.84 -24.93 13.52
N ALA A 121 45.23 -25.84 14.43
CA ALA A 121 46.42 -25.79 15.29
C ALA A 121 46.57 -24.67 16.35
N SER A 122 46.41 -25.05 17.63
CA SER A 122 47.43 -24.94 18.69
C SER A 122 46.79 -25.05 20.09
N HIS A 123 47.01 -26.18 20.79
CA HIS A 123 47.63 -26.14 22.12
C HIS A 123 47.89 -27.56 22.65
N GLN A 124 49.18 -27.87 22.69
CA GLN A 124 49.81 -28.89 23.52
C GLN A 124 49.92 -28.36 24.98
N GLU A 125 49.95 -29.29 25.95
CA GLU A 125 50.25 -29.13 27.39
C GLU A 125 49.21 -28.37 28.24
N ARG A 126 48.78 -28.85 29.42
CA ARG A 126 49.56 -29.41 30.54
C ARG A 126 48.65 -30.12 31.57
N VAL A 127 49.20 -31.18 32.19
CA VAL A 127 48.83 -31.95 33.43
C VAL A 127 47.50 -32.71 33.53
#